data_AF-X1N4W9-F1
#
_entry.id   AF-X1N4W9-F1
#
_cell.length_a   1.000
_cell.length_b   1.000
_cell.length_c   1.000
_cell.angle_alpha   90.00
_cell.angle_beta   90.00
_cell.angle_gamma   90.00
#
_symmetry.space_group_name_H-M   'P 1'
#
loop_
_entity.id
_entity.type
_entity.pdbx_description
1 polymer ?
#
loop_
_entity_poly.entity_id
_entity_poly.type
_entity_poly.pdbx_seq_one_letter_code
_entity_poly.pdbx_strand_id
1 'polypeptide(L)'
;VEFTVNKNHDKLLDDLFCTKSISWEYEKEWRAIHSDAGTLFGYEADALRAIYFGPDIERQALEIICLIIQGQNPDVQFFKGKRSETKFRVEFSNFTYTSHTEAKRKGLV
;
A
#
# COMPACT_ATOMS: atom_id res chain seq x y z
N VAL A 1 -14.37 -3.24 -0.95
CA VAL A 1 -15.52 -4.09 -1.36
C VAL A 1 -15.60 -5.18 -0.32
N GLU A 2 -16.73 -5.29 0.36
CA GLU A 2 -16.94 -6.29 1.42
C GLU A 2 -17.83 -7.40 0.84
N PHE A 3 -17.42 -8.66 1.02
CA PHE A 3 -18.18 -9.83 0.58
C PHE A 3 -18.46 -10.71 1.80
N THR A 4 -19.72 -10.80 2.18
CA THR A 4 -20.16 -11.72 3.24
C THR A 4 -20.33 -13.11 2.64
N VAL A 5 -19.50 -14.07 3.04
CA VAL A 5 -19.57 -15.44 2.52
C VAL A 5 -20.28 -16.36 3.50
N ASN A 6 -21.27 -17.10 2.99
CA ASN A 6 -22.04 -18.07 3.76
C ASN A 6 -21.20 -19.32 4.05
N LYS A 7 -21.39 -19.95 5.22
CA LYS A 7 -20.51 -21.00 5.80
C LYS A 7 -20.38 -22.31 4.99
N ASN A 8 -21.04 -22.43 3.85
CA ASN A 8 -20.78 -23.49 2.89
C ASN A 8 -19.62 -23.09 1.96
N HIS A 9 -18.43 -23.26 2.53
CA HIS A 9 -17.09 -23.32 1.94
C HIS A 9 -17.00 -23.80 0.47
N ASP A 10 -15.98 -23.48 -0.32
CA ASP A 10 -14.63 -22.92 -0.02
C ASP A 10 -13.93 -22.48 -1.32
N LYS A 11 -14.22 -23.21 -2.41
CA LYS A 11 -13.47 -23.13 -3.66
C LYS A 11 -13.54 -21.79 -4.38
N LEU A 12 -14.68 -21.09 -4.30
CA LEU A 12 -14.83 -19.79 -4.95
C LEU A 12 -13.98 -18.71 -4.26
N LEU A 13 -13.88 -18.78 -2.92
CA LEU A 13 -13.02 -17.87 -2.15
C LEU A 13 -11.54 -18.15 -2.47
N ASP A 14 -11.15 -19.42 -2.49
CA ASP A 14 -9.79 -19.82 -2.83
C ASP A 14 -9.42 -19.43 -4.26
N ASP A 15 -10.29 -19.74 -5.23
CA ASP A 15 -10.02 -19.48 -6.65
C ASP A 15 -9.96 -17.96 -6.94
N LEU A 16 -10.77 -17.13 -6.27
CA LEU A 16 -10.78 -15.67 -6.51
C LEU A 16 -9.76 -14.89 -5.70
N PHE A 17 -9.59 -15.23 -4.41
CA PHE A 17 -8.79 -14.43 -3.49
C PHE A 17 -7.48 -15.09 -3.11
N CYS A 18 -7.37 -16.42 -3.15
CA CYS A 18 -6.13 -17.14 -2.84
C CYS A 18 -5.30 -17.48 -4.09
N THR A 19 -5.85 -17.31 -5.30
CA THR A 19 -5.08 -17.47 -6.55
C THR A 19 -4.25 -16.23 -6.84
N LYS A 20 -2.93 -16.41 -6.78
CA LYS A 20 -1.99 -15.36 -7.14
C LYS A 20 -1.65 -15.40 -8.63
N SER A 21 -1.66 -14.24 -9.28
CA SER A 21 -1.17 -14.13 -10.66
C SER A 21 0.33 -14.45 -10.74
N ILE A 22 0.73 -15.25 -11.73
CA ILE A 22 2.15 -15.56 -12.01
C ILE A 22 2.96 -14.27 -12.19
N SER A 23 2.37 -13.25 -12.83
CA SER A 23 3.03 -11.96 -13.03
C SER A 23 3.34 -11.21 -11.73
N TRP A 24 2.78 -11.63 -10.60
CA TRP A 24 2.97 -11.03 -9.28
C TRP A 24 3.71 -11.97 -8.33
N GLU A 25 4.14 -13.15 -8.78
CA GLU A 25 4.75 -14.20 -7.97
C GLU A 25 5.90 -13.68 -7.09
N TYR A 26 6.67 -12.70 -7.60
CA TYR A 26 7.81 -12.10 -6.92
C TYR A 26 7.44 -11.29 -5.65
N GLU A 27 6.19 -10.90 -5.46
CA GLU A 27 5.75 -10.15 -4.27
C GLU A 27 5.49 -11.09 -3.09
N LYS A 28 5.86 -10.74 -1.87
CA LYS A 28 5.40 -11.49 -0.68
C LYS A 28 4.13 -10.82 -0.18
N GLU A 29 3.02 -11.55 -0.19
CA GLU A 29 1.73 -11.02 0.24
C GLU A 29 1.12 -11.90 1.34
N TRP A 30 0.44 -11.26 2.28
CA TRP A 30 -0.44 -11.90 3.23
C TRP A 30 -1.85 -11.40 3.00
N ARG A 31 -2.83 -12.32 2.99
CA ARG A 31 -4.25 -12.00 2.86
C ARG A 31 -4.95 -12.38 4.15
N ALA A 32 -5.67 -11.43 4.73
CA ALA A 32 -6.54 -11.67 5.87
C ALA A 32 -7.98 -11.81 5.36
N ILE A 33 -8.64 -12.92 5.72
CA ILE A 33 -10.04 -13.20 5.38
C ILE A 33 -10.76 -13.47 6.71
N HIS A 34 -11.89 -12.80 6.95
CA HIS A 34 -12.71 -12.98 8.16
C HIS A 34 -14.18 -13.13 7.81
N SER A 35 -14.94 -13.78 8.70
CA SER A 35 -16.37 -14.07 8.48
C SER A 35 -17.32 -13.01 9.06
N ASP A 36 -16.81 -12.09 9.88
CA ASP A 36 -17.64 -11.08 10.53
C ASP A 36 -17.85 -9.88 9.60
N ALA A 37 -19.11 -9.54 9.32
CA ALA A 37 -19.44 -8.38 8.50
C ALA A 37 -19.42 -7.08 9.34
N GLY A 38 -19.06 -5.96 8.73
CA GLY A 38 -19.02 -4.65 9.36
C GLY A 38 -17.85 -4.42 10.33
N THR A 39 -16.89 -5.34 10.36
CA THR A 39 -15.66 -5.23 11.18
C THR A 39 -14.48 -4.86 10.30
N LEU A 40 -13.74 -3.81 10.68
CA LEU A 40 -12.46 -3.47 10.08
C LEU A 40 -11.36 -4.24 10.81
N PHE A 41 -10.92 -5.36 10.22
CA PHE A 41 -9.69 -6.01 10.67
C PHE A 41 -8.49 -5.30 10.06
N GLY A 42 -7.83 -4.49 10.87
CA GLY A 42 -6.60 -3.78 10.51
C GLY A 42 -5.35 -4.51 11.00
N TYR A 43 -4.21 -3.86 10.81
CA TYR A 43 -2.98 -4.15 11.52
C TYR A 43 -2.74 -3.03 12.55
N GLU A 44 -2.00 -3.34 13.63
CA GLU A 44 -1.56 -2.31 14.59
C GLU A 44 -0.81 -1.20 13.86
N ALA A 45 -1.09 0.07 14.16
CA ALA A 45 -0.52 1.20 13.40
C ALA A 45 1.02 1.11 13.31
N ASP A 46 1.68 0.71 14.39
CA ASP A 46 3.15 0.55 14.48
C ASP A 46 3.72 -0.61 13.64
N ALA A 47 2.86 -1.49 13.13
CA ALA A 47 3.25 -2.55 12.20
C ALA A 47 3.52 -2.01 10.79
N LEU A 48 2.99 -0.83 10.43
CA LEU A 48 3.29 -0.20 9.15
C LEU A 48 4.71 0.36 9.17
N ARG A 49 5.59 -0.19 8.33
CA ARG A 49 6.99 0.25 8.22
C ARG A 49 7.28 1.06 6.97
N ALA A 50 6.60 0.74 5.86
CA ALA A 50 6.85 1.39 4.59
C ALA A 50 5.61 1.35 3.69
N ILE A 51 5.50 2.34 2.81
CA ILE A 51 4.52 2.43 1.74
C ILE A 51 5.25 2.48 0.39
N TYR A 52 4.84 1.60 -0.52
CA TYR A 52 5.37 1.50 -1.87
C TYR A 52 4.33 2.01 -2.86
N PHE A 53 4.60 3.15 -3.48
CA PHE A 53 3.73 3.73 -4.49
C PHE A 53 4.03 3.15 -5.87
N GLY A 54 2.99 2.74 -6.58
CA GLY A 54 3.08 2.30 -7.96
C GLY A 54 3.61 3.38 -8.91
N PRO A 55 4.13 3.00 -10.08
CA PRO A 55 4.77 3.93 -11.01
C PRO A 55 3.83 4.99 -11.60
N ASP A 56 2.53 4.71 -11.67
CA ASP A 56 1.51 5.61 -12.24
C ASP A 56 0.69 6.34 -11.19
N ILE A 57 1.14 6.38 -9.93
CA ILE A 57 0.44 7.11 -8.88
C ILE A 57 0.30 8.59 -9.27
N GLU A 58 -0.92 9.11 -9.17
CA GLU A 58 -1.14 10.54 -9.36
C GLU A 58 -0.47 11.33 -8.23
N ARG A 59 0.15 12.45 -8.59
CA ARG A 59 0.88 13.30 -7.64
C ARG A 59 0.00 13.75 -6.47
N GLN A 60 -1.25 14.14 -6.74
CA GLN A 60 -2.17 14.62 -5.71
C GLN A 60 -2.52 13.52 -4.71
N ALA A 61 -2.79 12.31 -5.21
CA ALA A 61 -3.04 11.14 -4.36
C ALA A 61 -1.81 10.80 -3.49
N LEU A 62 -0.61 10.80 -4.08
CA LEU A 62 0.64 10.58 -3.34
C LEU A 62 0.82 11.61 -2.22
N GLU A 63 0.63 12.90 -2.53
CA GLU A 63 0.78 13.98 -1.55
C GLU A 63 -0.20 13.84 -0.39
N ILE A 64 -1.47 13.55 -0.67
CA ILE A 64 -2.50 13.32 0.35
C ILE A 64 -2.11 12.14 1.26
N ILE A 65 -1.70 11.01 0.68
CA ILE A 65 -1.30 9.82 1.44
C ILE A 65 -0.09 10.14 2.33
N CYS A 66 0.95 10.77 1.77
CA CYS A 66 2.14 11.12 2.54
C CYS A 66 1.81 12.07 3.70
N LEU A 67 0.94 13.05 3.51
CA LEU A 67 0.50 13.97 4.57
C LEU A 67 -0.23 13.24 5.71
N ILE A 68 -1.17 12.36 5.37
CA ILE A 68 -1.93 11.58 6.36
C ILE A 68 -0.98 10.70 7.16
N ILE A 69 -0.12 9.95 6.47
CA ILE A 69 0.77 8.99 7.10
C ILE A 69 1.84 9.69 7.94
N GLN A 70 2.41 10.81 7.50
CA GLN A 70 3.34 11.57 8.35
C GLN A 70 2.68 12.13 9.62
N GLY A 71 1.37 12.42 9.57
CA GLY A 71 0.61 12.86 10.74
C GLY A 71 0.27 11.73 11.72
N GLN A 72 0.15 10.49 11.26
CA GLN A 72 -0.27 9.33 12.06
C GLN A 72 0.91 8.43 12.47
N ASN A 73 1.86 8.22 11.55
CA ASN A 73 2.97 7.28 11.64
C ASN A 73 4.24 7.91 11.01
N PRO A 74 4.90 8.84 11.72
CA PRO A 74 6.00 9.64 11.17
C PRO A 74 7.24 8.82 10.75
N ASP A 75 7.39 7.60 11.28
CA ASP A 75 8.52 6.72 11.00
C ASP A 75 8.33 5.85 9.73
N VAL A 76 7.16 5.90 9.10
CA VAL A 76 6.88 5.12 7.89
C VAL A 76 7.70 5.64 6.72
N GLN A 77 8.41 4.73 6.05
CA GLN A 77 9.23 5.05 4.89
C GLN A 77 8.40 5.08 3.60
N PHE A 78 8.73 5.98 2.69
CA PHE A 78 8.05 6.06 1.39
C PHE A 78 8.97 5.62 0.26
N PHE A 79 8.43 4.80 -0.64
CA PHE A 79 9.13 4.32 -1.82
C PHE A 79 8.29 4.62 -3.07
N LYS A 80 8.92 5.12 -4.13
CA LYS A 80 8.28 5.34 -5.42
C LYS A 80 8.81 4.37 -6.46
N GLY A 81 7.89 3.65 -7.11
CA GLY A 81 8.18 2.76 -8.21
C GLY A 81 8.45 3.53 -9.50
N LYS A 82 9.42 3.05 -10.28
CA LYS A 82 9.63 3.41 -11.69
C LYS A 82 9.67 2.12 -12.50
N ARG A 83 9.06 2.10 -13.67
CA ARG A 83 9.21 0.97 -14.60
C ARG A 83 10.66 0.88 -15.05
N SER A 84 11.22 -0.33 -15.05
CA SER A 84 12.54 -0.55 -15.63
C SER A 84 12.48 -0.40 -17.15
N GLU A 85 13.46 0.28 -17.72
CA GLU A 85 13.54 0.51 -19.17
C GLU A 85 14.05 -0.73 -19.93
N THR A 86 14.62 -1.70 -19.22
CA THR A 86 15.30 -2.87 -19.81
C THR A 86 14.69 -4.22 -19.43
N LYS A 87 13.84 -4.28 -18.41
CA LYS A 87 13.26 -5.53 -17.88
C LYS A 87 11.79 -5.32 -17.53
N PHE A 88 11.00 -6.38 -17.59
CA PHE A 88 9.61 -6.35 -17.12
C PHE A 88 9.57 -6.40 -15.58
N ARG A 89 9.85 -5.27 -14.93
CA ARG A 89 9.82 -5.11 -13.46
C ARG A 89 9.62 -3.65 -13.04
N VAL A 90 9.24 -3.45 -11.79
CA VAL A 90 9.22 -2.14 -11.12
C VAL A 90 10.43 -2.03 -10.21
N GLU A 91 11.11 -0.88 -10.27
CA GLU A 91 12.25 -0.55 -9.42
C GLU A 91 11.82 0.54 -8.43
N PHE A 92 12.00 0.27 -7.14
CA PHE A 92 11.58 1.19 -6.08
C PHE A 92 12.76 1.97 -5.52
N SER A 93 12.57 3.27 -5.33
CA SER A 93 13.52 4.17 -4.69
C SER A 93 12.86 4.86 -3.50
N ASN A 94 13.57 4.92 -2.38
CA ASN A 94 13.11 5.66 -1.21
C ASN A 94 13.12 7.16 -1.51
N PHE A 95 12.12 7.89 -1.01
CA PHE A 95 12.09 9.34 -1.05
C PHE A 95 11.53 9.93 0.24
N THR A 96 11.92 11.18 0.53
CA THR A 96 11.35 11.95 1.63
C THR A 96 10.33 12.94 1.09
N TYR A 97 9.09 12.83 1.56
CA TYR A 97 8.08 13.84 1.30
C TYR A 97 8.23 15.02 2.27
N THR A 98 8.24 16.23 1.74
CA THR A 98 8.22 17.48 2.52
C THR A 98 7.02 18.28 2.08
N SER A 99 6.07 18.50 2.99
CA SER A 99 4.91 19.35 2.71
C SER A 99 5.34 20.80 2.48
N HIS A 100 4.52 21.58 1.78
CA HIS A 100 4.81 23.00 1.56
C HIS A 100 4.95 23.79 2.88
N THR A 101 4.12 23.47 3.88
CA THR A 101 4.21 24.08 5.22
C THR A 101 5.52 23.74 5.91
N GLU A 102 5.96 22.47 5.81
CA GLU A 102 7.26 22.03 6.34
C GLU A 102 8.43 22.67 5.62
N ALA A 103 8.35 22.79 4.30
CA ALA A 103 9.39 23.40 3.48
C ALA A 103 9.58 24.88 3.86
N LYS A 104 8.48 25.62 4.05
CA LYS A 104 8.52 27.01 4.57
C LYS A 104 9.12 27.08 5.96
N ARG A 105 8.72 26.19 6.87
CA ARG A 105 9.27 26.12 8.24
C ARG A 105 10.78 25.88 8.24
N LYS A 106 11.29 25.12 7.28
CA LYS A 106 12.72 24.81 7.10
C LYS A 106 13.48 25.83 6.24
N GLY A 107 12.82 26.87 5.72
CA GLY A 107 13.45 27.88 4.85
C GLY A 107 13.89 27.34 3.48
N LEU A 108 13.26 26.27 3.00
CA LEU A 108 13.57 25.64 1.71
C LEU A 108 12.81 26.30 0.54
N VAL A 109 11.75 27.06 0.85
CA VAL A 109 10.90 27.85 -0.05
C VAL A 109 10.37 29.09 0.64
#